data_AF-A0A920IYI1-F1
#
_entry.id   AF-A0A920IYI1-F1
#
_cell.length_a   1.000
_cell.length_b   1.000
_cell.length_c   1.000
_cell.angle_alpha   90.00
_cell.angle_beta   90.00
_cell.angle_gamma   90.00
#
_symmetry.space_group_name_H-M   'P 1'
#
loop_
_entity.id
_entity.type
_entity.pdbx_description
1 polymer ?
#
loop_
_entity_poly.entity_id
_entity_poly.type
_entity_poly.pdbx_seq_one_letter_code
_entity_poly.pdbx_strand_id
1 'polypeptide(L)' 'MLGADSLGFLSVNNLKESVNASKNNYCKACFTGDYPMPVQLDFDKFHLEKIRQK' A
#
# COMPACT_ATOMS: atom_id res chain seq x y z
N MET A 1 -15.46 -9.18 -14.59
CA MET A 1 -15.48 -9.95 -13.32
C MET A 1 -14.23 -10.81 -13.26
N LEU A 2 -13.71 -11.07 -12.06
CA LEU A 2 -12.47 -11.84 -11.86
C LEU A 2 -12.63 -13.36 -12.06
N GLY A 3 -13.87 -13.88 -12.16
CA GLY A 3 -14.14 -15.28 -12.55
C GLY A 3 -13.76 -16.36 -11.53
N ALA A 4 -13.57 -16.01 -10.26
CA ALA A 4 -13.20 -16.94 -9.19
C ALA A 4 -14.41 -17.35 -8.33
N ASP A 5 -14.42 -18.61 -7.88
CA ASP A 5 -15.43 -19.13 -6.94
C ASP A 5 -15.23 -18.59 -5.50
N SER A 6 -14.00 -18.23 -5.15
CA SER A 6 -13.65 -17.62 -3.86
C SER A 6 -12.43 -16.71 -3.98
N LEU A 7 -12.26 -15.83 -2.98
CA LEU A 7 -11.13 -14.93 -2.87
C LEU A 7 -10.71 -14.81 -1.40
N GLY A 8 -9.41 -14.91 -1.14
CA GLY A 8 -8.81 -14.70 0.17
C GLY A 8 -7.67 -13.70 0.09
N PHE A 9 -7.60 -12.80 1.08
CA PHE A 9 -6.51 -11.84 1.21
C PHE A 9 -5.64 -12.20 2.41
N LEU A 10 -4.34 -11.99 2.27
CA LEU A 10 -3.41 -12.08 3.40
C LEU A 10 -3.68 -10.91 4.35
N SER A 11 -3.75 -11.18 5.67
CA SER A 11 -3.88 -10.11 6.65
C SER A 11 -2.60 -9.27 6.70
N VAL A 12 -2.72 -7.98 7.02
CA VAL A 12 -1.54 -7.09 7.16
C VAL A 12 -0.56 -7.62 8.22
N ASN A 13 -1.07 -8.26 9.28
CA ASN A 13 -0.23 -8.86 10.32
C ASN A 13 0.55 -10.06 9.80
N ASN A 14 -0.11 -10.98 9.10
CA ASN A 14 0.55 -12.17 8.55
C ASN A 14 1.54 -11.78 7.43
N LEU A 15 1.25 -10.72 6.66
CA LEU A 15 2.21 -10.16 5.70
C LEU A 15 3.49 -9.70 6.41
N LYS A 16 3.38 -9.00 7.55
CA LYS A 16 4.57 -8.59 8.33
C LYS A 16 5.39 -9.79 8.82
N GLU A 17 4.72 -10.83 9.29
CA GLU A 17 5.38 -12.06 9.75
C GLU A 17 6.10 -12.77 8.59
N SER A 18 5.47 -12.81 7.40
CA SER A 18 6.02 -13.49 6.23
C SER A 18 7.35 -12.92 5.73
N VAL A 19 7.62 -11.64 6.00
CA VAL A 19 8.86 -10.95 5.60
C VAL A 19 9.86 -10.80 6.75
N ASN A 20 9.64 -11.50 7.86
CA ASN A 20 10.44 -11.42 9.09
C ASN A 20 10.71 -9.96 9.53
N ALA A 21 9.68 -9.11 9.42
CA ALA A 21 9.80 -7.71 9.79
C ALA A 21 10.03 -7.56 11.29
N SER A 22 11.25 -7.20 11.69
CA SER A 22 11.47 -6.60 13.01
C SER A 22 10.67 -5.30 13.11
N LYS A 23 10.23 -4.97 14.34
CA LYS A 23 9.04 -4.15 14.65
C LYS A 23 8.87 -2.78 13.98
N ASN A 24 9.75 -2.26 13.11
CA ASN A 24 9.60 -0.93 12.50
C ASN A 24 10.24 -0.71 11.11
N ASN A 25 10.59 -1.74 10.33
CA ASN A 25 11.42 -1.53 9.13
C ASN A 25 10.69 -1.44 7.78
N TYR A 26 9.34 -1.51 7.74
CA TYR A 26 8.59 -1.48 6.48
C TYR A 26 7.42 -0.51 6.53
N CYS A 27 7.30 0.28 5.45
CA CYS A 27 6.11 1.08 5.19
C CYS A 27 4.92 0.15 4.87
N LYS A 28 3.76 0.44 5.48
CA LYS A 28 2.50 -0.32 5.26
C LYS A 28 1.36 0.57 4.78
N ALA A 29 1.67 1.79 4.35
CA ALA A 29 0.68 2.82 4.04
C ALA A 29 -0.28 2.42 2.91
N CYS A 30 0.17 1.62 1.94
CA CYS A 30 -0.70 1.09 0.89
C CYS A 30 -1.85 0.21 1.42
N PHE A 31 -1.71 -0.34 2.63
CA PHE A 31 -2.72 -1.19 3.27
C PHE A 31 -3.47 -0.48 4.41
N THR A 32 -2.82 0.40 5.17
CA THR A 32 -3.42 1.04 6.36
C THR A 32 -3.71 2.53 6.21
N GLY A 33 -3.10 3.20 5.23
CA GLY A 33 -3.12 4.67 5.13
C GLY A 33 -2.17 5.38 6.10
N ASP A 34 -1.49 4.66 6.99
CA ASP A 34 -0.52 5.25 7.94
C ASP A 34 0.85 5.40 7.27
N TYR A 35 1.10 6.60 6.75
CA TYR A 35 2.40 6.93 6.15
C TYR A 35 3.43 7.23 7.25
N PRO A 36 4.66 6.65 7.17
CA PRO A 36 5.73 6.95 8.13
C PRO A 36 6.34 8.34 7.93
N MET A 37 5.81 9.12 6.99
CA MET A 37 6.22 10.48 6.66
C MET A 37 4.98 11.35 6.42
N PRO A 38 5.09 12.68 6.59
CA PRO A 38 3.99 13.59 6.26
C PRO A 38 3.65 13.50 4.77
N VAL A 39 2.36 13.34 4.47
CA VAL A 39 1.85 13.39 3.10
C VAL A 39 1.70 14.85 2.69
N GLN A 40 2.29 15.23 1.56
CA GLN A 40 2.17 16.57 1.00
C GLN A 40 0.76 16.73 0.39
N LEU A 41 -0.12 17.44 1.09
CA LEU A 41 -1.53 17.59 0.72
C LEU A 41 -1.74 18.51 -0.52
N ASP A 42 -0.71 19.25 -0.92
CA ASP A 42 -0.77 20.12 -2.10
C ASP A 42 -0.79 19.33 -3.42
N PHE A 43 -0.48 18.04 -3.38
CA PHE A 43 -0.54 17.17 -4.55
C PHE A 43 -1.88 16.45 -4.63
N ASP A 44 -2.56 16.62 -5.77
CA ASP A 44 -3.72 15.79 -6.08
C ASP A 44 -3.28 14.33 -6.34
N LYS A 45 -4.22 13.39 -6.14
CA LYS A 45 -4.01 11.96 -6.36
C LYS A 45 -3.41 11.65 -7.74
N PHE A 46 -3.72 12.48 -8.75
CA PHE A 46 -3.37 12.26 -10.14
C PHE A 46 -2.03 12.90 -10.55
N HIS A 47 -1.26 13.41 -9.59
CA HIS A 47 -0.04 14.16 -9.86
C HIS A 47 0.99 13.34 -10.66
N LEU A 48 1.11 12.03 -10.36
CA LEU A 48 2.07 11.14 -11.03
C LEU A 48 1.56 10.59 -12.37
N GLU A 49 0.24 10.49 -12.57
CA GLU A 49 -0.37 10.04 -13.82
C GLU A 49 -0.12 11.04 -14.97
N LYS A 50 -0.07 12.34 -14.66
CA LYS A 50 0.21 13.41 -15.63
C LYS A 50 1.62 13.30 -16.23
N ILE A 51 2.58 12.74 -15.48
CA ILE A 51 3.98 12.60 -15.91
C ILE A 51 4.13 11.55 -17.02
N ARG A 52 3.25 10.54 -17.07
CA ARG A 52 3.32 9.43 -18.04
C ARG A 52 2.65 9.71 -19.40
N GLN A 53 1.99 10.86 -19.58
CA GLN A 53 1.25 11.17 -20.82
C GLN A 53 2.05 11.94 -21.87
N LYS A 54 3.38 11.76 -21.90
CA LYS A 54 4.28 12.43 -22.85
C LYS A 54 4.87 11.47 -23.87
#